data_AF-A0A2N2GB81-F1
#
_entry.id   AF-A0A2N2GB81-F1
#
_cell.length_a   1.000
_cell.length_b   1.000
_cell.length_c   1.000
_cell.angle_alpha   90.00
_cell.angle_beta   90.00
_cell.angle_gamma   90.00
#
_symmetry.space_group_name_H-M   'P 1'
#
loop_
_entity.id
_entity.type
_entity.pdbx_description
1 polymer ?
#
loop_
_entity_poly.entity_id
_entity_poly.type
_entity_poly.pdbx_seq_one_letter_code
_entity_poly.pdbx_strand_id
1 'polypeptide(L)' 'MKKIKNLPKDANKRAFEIVRISTEESEEQPERSEISKYLAEIGRKGGLKGGKARKDKLTPERRKEIAENAAAARWSKS' A
#
# COMPACT_ATOMS: atom_id res chain seq x y z
N MET A 1 -10.42 5.59 12.24
CA MET A 1 -10.71 4.16 11.91
C MET A 1 -9.41 3.44 11.58
N LYS A 2 -9.03 2.43 12.37
CA LYS A 2 -7.82 1.61 12.15
C LYS A 2 -7.97 0.92 10.77
N LYS A 3 -7.07 1.16 9.82
CA LYS A 3 -7.11 0.48 8.52
C LYS A 3 -6.74 -0.98 8.73
N ILE A 4 -7.73 -1.86 8.72
CA ILE A 4 -7.51 -3.31 8.81
C ILE A 4 -6.88 -3.76 7.50
N LYS A 5 -5.66 -4.30 7.57
CA LYS A 5 -4.94 -4.79 6.40
C LYS A 5 -5.29 -6.27 6.21
N ASN A 6 -5.67 -6.63 4.98
CA ASN A 6 -5.89 -8.01 4.51
C ASN A 6 -7.05 -8.76 5.17
N LEU A 7 -8.30 -8.30 4.95
CA LEU A 7 -9.46 -9.13 5.28
C LEU A 7 -9.53 -10.38 4.39
N PRO A 8 -10.07 -11.49 4.90
CA PRO A 8 -10.36 -12.68 4.10
C PRO A 8 -11.22 -12.33 2.88
N LYS A 9 -10.97 -12.99 1.75
CA LYS A 9 -11.79 -12.85 0.54
C LYS A 9 -13.12 -13.59 0.65
N ASP A 10 -13.15 -14.70 1.39
CA ASP A 10 -14.35 -15.49 1.65
C ASP A 10 -15.37 -14.70 2.48
N ALA A 11 -16.64 -14.76 2.09
CA ALA A 11 -17.71 -13.94 2.67
C ALA A 11 -17.94 -14.24 4.16
N ASN A 12 -17.95 -15.51 4.55
CA ASN A 12 -18.24 -15.93 5.92
C ASN A 12 -17.09 -15.55 6.85
N LYS A 13 -15.85 -15.83 6.43
CA LYS A 13 -14.65 -15.43 7.18
C LYS A 13 -14.57 -13.91 7.33
N ARG A 14 -14.97 -13.17 6.29
CA ARG A 14 -14.97 -11.71 6.32
C ARG A 14 -16.02 -11.14 7.26
N ALA A 15 -17.23 -11.69 7.27
CA ALA A 15 -18.29 -11.31 8.19
C ALA A 15 -17.86 -11.56 9.65
N PHE A 16 -17.30 -12.74 9.92
CA PHE A 16 -16.74 -13.07 11.24
C PHE A 16 -15.67 -12.07 11.69
N GLU A 17 -14.70 -11.76 10.84
CA GLU A 17 -13.60 -10.86 11.19
C GLU A 17 -14.08 -9.42 11.41
N ILE A 18 -15.09 -8.97 10.68
CA ILE A 18 -15.73 -7.66 10.90
C ILE A 18 -16.37 -7.61 12.29
N VAL A 19 -17.13 -8.64 12.68
CA VAL A 19 -17.74 -8.72 14.00
C VAL A 19 -16.66 -8.72 15.07
N ARG A 20 -15.66 -9.61 14.94
CA ARG A 20 -14.53 -9.72 15.86
C ARG A 20 -13.86 -8.38 16.12
N ILE A 21 -13.51 -7.66 15.05
CA ILE A 21 -12.83 -6.35 15.14
C ILE A 21 -13.74 -5.27 15.74
N SER A 22 -15.06 -5.38 15.56
CA SER A 22 -16.01 -4.42 16.13
C SER A 22 -16.27 -4.65 17.62
N THR A 23 -16.07 -5.87 18.11
CA THR A 23 -16.37 -6.27 19.49
C THR A 23 -15.13 -6.40 20.37
N GLU A 24 -13.99 -6.81 19.83
CA GLU A 24 -12.74 -6.92 20.58
C GLU A 24 -12.10 -5.53 20.74
N GLU A 25 -11.66 -5.22 21.96
CA GLU A 25 -10.84 -4.03 22.21
C GLU A 25 -9.53 -4.18 21.43
N SER A 26 -9.24 -3.21 20.58
CA SER A 26 -8.09 -3.33 19.70
C SER A 26 -6.81 -3.13 20.52
N GLU A 27 -5.93 -4.13 20.54
CA GLU A 27 -4.59 -3.96 21.09
C GLU A 27 -3.92 -2.75 20.42
N GLU A 28 -3.46 -1.80 21.23
CA GLU A 28 -2.68 -0.66 20.73
C GLU A 28 -1.45 -1.22 20.03
N GLN A 29 -1.36 -0.97 18.71
CA GLN A 29 -0.13 -1.33 18.01
C GLN A 29 0.97 -0.45 18.57
N PRO A 30 2.17 -1.01 18.83
CA PRO A 30 3.27 -0.22 19.35
C PRO A 30 3.47 1.00 18.44
N GLU A 31 3.51 2.18 19.06
CA GLU A 31 3.87 3.41 18.37
C GLU A 31 5.18 3.18 17.61
N ARG A 32 5.21 3.60 16.35
CA ARG A 32 6.46 3.57 15.58
C ARG A 32 7.49 4.41 16.33
N SER A 33 8.72 3.92 16.42
CA SER A 33 9.80 4.70 17.01
C SER A 33 9.95 6.04 16.29
N GLU A 34 10.40 7.07 17.02
CA GLU A 34 10.66 8.40 16.45
C GLU A 34 11.63 8.34 15.26
N ILE A 35 12.62 7.44 15.32
CA ILE A 35 13.54 7.16 14.21
C ILE A 35 12.77 6.66 12.98
N SER A 36 11.83 5.72 13.15
CA SER A 36 11.01 5.21 12.06
C SER A 36 10.14 6.30 11.44
N LYS A 37 9.55 7.17 12.25
CA LYS A 37 8.75 8.32 11.79
C LYS A 37 9.60 9.27 10.95
N TYR A 38 10.79 9.64 11.45
CA TYR A 38 11.73 10.53 10.76
C TYR A 38 12.20 9.96 9.41
N LEU A 39 12.61 8.69 9.38
CA LEU A 39 13.06 8.03 8.14
C LEU A 39 11.92 7.93 7.10
N ALA A 40 10.69 7.67 7.54
CA ALA A 40 9.53 7.65 6.66
C ALA A 40 9.28 9.03 6.02
N GLU A 41 9.47 10.11 6.78
CA GLU A 41 9.31 11.46 6.26
C GLU A 41 10.38 11.82 5.21
N ILE A 42 11.64 11.46 5.47
CA ILE A 42 12.74 11.63 4.49
C ILE A 42 12.46 10.83 3.22
N GLY A 43 12.09 9.55 3.37
CA GLY A 43 11.76 8.69 2.24
C GLY A 43 10.64 9.26 1.38
N ARG A 44 9.60 9.82 2.02
CA ARG A 44 8.50 10.51 1.32
C ARG A 44 9.00 11.72 0.55
N LYS A 45 9.82 12.58 1.17
CA LYS A 45 10.41 13.77 0.52
C LYS A 45 11.22 13.37 -0.71
N GLY A 46 12.04 12.32 -0.61
CA GLY A 46 12.81 11.79 -1.74
C GLY A 46 11.92 11.21 -2.84
N GLY A 47 10.92 10.40 -2.48
CA GLY A 47 10.00 9.77 -3.42
C GLY A 47 9.17 10.77 -4.23
N LEU A 48 8.70 11.86 -3.62
CA LEU A 48 7.96 12.92 -4.30
C LEU A 48 8.82 13.61 -5.37
N LYS A 49 10.10 13.87 -5.07
CA LYS A 49 11.05 14.45 -6.02
C LYS A 49 11.41 13.45 -7.13
N GLY A 50 11.80 12.23 -6.74
CA GLY A 50 12.25 11.20 -7.67
C GLY A 50 11.15 10.71 -8.61
N GLY A 51 9.92 10.57 -8.13
CA GLY A 51 8.77 10.17 -8.95
C GLY A 51 8.46 11.18 -10.05
N LYS A 52 8.47 12.48 -9.73
CA LYS A 52 8.31 13.55 -10.72
C LYS A 52 9.45 13.53 -11.74
N ALA A 53 10.70 13.51 -11.29
CA ALA A 53 11.86 13.46 -12.18
C ALA A 53 11.83 12.23 -13.12
N ARG A 54 11.41 11.06 -12.62
CA ARG A 54 11.23 9.87 -13.45
C ARG A 54 10.14 10.05 -14.49
N LYS A 55 9.00 10.64 -14.13
CA LYS A 55 7.90 10.91 -15.06
C LYS A 55 8.37 11.82 -16.19
N ASP A 56 9.10 12.89 -15.86
CA ASP A 56 9.57 13.89 -16.83
C ASP A 56 10.64 13.30 -17.77
N LYS A 57 11.46 12.35 -17.29
CA LYS A 57 12.48 11.66 -18.08
C LYS A 57 11.93 10.59 -19.03
N LEU A 58 10.71 10.07 -18.80
CA LEU A 58 10.13 8.99 -19.60
C LEU A 58 9.26 9.50 -20.74
N THR A 59 9.51 8.98 -21.95
CA THR A 59 8.65 9.25 -23.10
C THR A 59 7.25 8.63 -22.91
N PRO A 60 6.21 9.14 -23.62
CA PRO A 60 4.87 8.56 -23.59
C PRO A 60 4.84 7.06 -23.92
N GLU A 61 5.62 6.62 -24.91
CA GLU A 61 5.69 5.22 -25.37
C GLU A 61 6.27 4.32 -24.27
N ARG A 62 7.37 4.75 -23.65
CA ARG A 62 7.99 3.99 -22.56
C ARG A 62 7.08 3.91 -21.34
N ARG A 63 6.31 4.98 -21.05
CA ARG A 63 5.30 4.95 -19.98
C ARG A 63 4.19 3.94 -20.28
N LYS A 64 3.73 3.86 -21.54
CA LYS A 64 2.73 2.89 -21.98
C LYS A 64 3.23 1.46 -21.81
N GLU A 65 4.44 1.17 -22.29
CA GLU A 65 5.04 -0.16 -22.18
C GLU A 65 5.20 -0.62 -20.71
N ILE A 66 5.63 0.28 -19.82
CA ILE A 66 5.70 -0.02 -18.38
C ILE A 66 4.32 -0.36 -17.81
N ALA A 67 3.27 0.35 -18.23
CA ALA A 67 1.91 0.11 -17.76
C ALA A 67 1.35 -1.23 -18.26
N GLU A 68 1.59 -1.58 -19.53
CA GLU A 68 1.19 -2.87 -20.12
C GLU A 68 1.89 -4.03 -19.39
N ASN A 69 3.21 -3.93 -19.19
CA ASN A 69 3.98 -4.93 -18.45
C ASN A 69 3.48 -5.09 -17.00
N ALA A 70 3.16 -3.98 -16.32
CA ALA A 70 2.61 -4.02 -14.97
C ALA A 70 1.22 -4.67 -14.91
N ALA A 71 0.37 -4.43 -15.91
CA ALA A 71 -0.93 -5.07 -16.02
C ALA A 71 -0.78 -6.58 -16.24
N ALA A 72 0.04 -6.99 -17.21
CA ALA A 72 0.32 -8.40 -17.49
C ALA A 72 0.82 -9.15 -16.24
N ALA A 73 1.77 -8.57 -15.50
CA ALA A 73 2.30 -9.15 -14.27
C ALA A 73 1.26 -9.27 -13.14
N ARG A 74 0.31 -8.32 -13.06
CA ARG A 74 -0.77 -8.38 -12.06
C ARG A 74 -1.76 -9.49 -12.38
N TRP A 75 -2.12 -9.65 -13.65
CA TRP A 75 -3.11 -10.62 -14.10
C TRP A 75 -2.56 -12.04 -14.20
N SER A 76 -1.26 -12.23 -14.45
CA SER A 76 -0.64 -13.56 -14.46
C SER A 76 -0.58 -14.24 -13.08
N LYS A 77 -0.64 -13.45 -11.99
CA LYS A 77 -0.64 -13.94 -10.60
C LYS A 77 -2.05 -14.13 -10.02
N SER A 78 -3.09 -13.64 -10.71
CA SER A 78 -4.47 -13.67 -10.20
C SER A 78 -5.12 -15.03 -10.32
#